data_AF-A0A3L6SGP6-F1
#
_entry.id   AF-A0A3L6SGP6-F1
#
_cell.length_a   1.000
_cell.length_b   1.000
_cell.length_c   1.000
_cell.angle_alpha   90.00
_cell.angle_beta   90.00
_cell.angle_gamma   90.00
#
_symmetry.space_group_name_H-M   'P 1'
#
loop_
_entity.id
_entity.type
_entity.pdbx_description
1 polymer ?
#
loop_
_entity_poly.entity_id
_entity_poly.type
_entity_poly.pdbx_seq_one_letter_code
_entity_poly.pdbx_strand_id
1 'polypeptide(L)'
;MAPPPHQRALLLFPLVFLLLAPPRADAWGKEGHIMVCKIAEKYLSEKAAAAVQALLPESAGGELSTVCPWADQVRWHYHWSSPLHYANTPQVCNFKSSRMSPLFG
;
A
#
# COMPACT_ATOMS: atom_id res chain seq x y z
N MET A 1 -12.60 -31.92 -39.93
CA MET A 1 -13.88 -32.02 -39.18
C MET A 1 -13.92 -30.86 -38.19
N ALA A 2 -14.78 -29.86 -38.38
CA ALA A 2 -14.88 -28.74 -37.42
C ALA A 2 -15.65 -29.19 -36.17
N PRO A 3 -15.20 -28.85 -34.95
CA PRO A 3 -15.93 -29.23 -33.74
C PRO A 3 -17.30 -28.51 -33.68
N PRO A 4 -18.35 -29.18 -33.18
CA PRO A 4 -19.69 -28.64 -33.09
C PRO A 4 -19.76 -27.32 -32.30
N PRO A 5 -20.74 -26.44 -32.60
CA PRO A 5 -20.80 -25.08 -32.08
C PRO A 5 -20.84 -25.00 -30.54
N HIS A 6 -21.42 -26.01 -29.88
CA HIS A 6 -21.44 -26.09 -28.41
C HIS A 6 -20.04 -26.34 -27.81
N GLN A 7 -19.18 -27.14 -28.46
CA GLN A 7 -17.79 -27.36 -28.01
C GLN A 7 -16.92 -26.10 -28.22
N ARG A 8 -17.20 -25.31 -29.26
CA ARG A 8 -16.55 -24.01 -29.49
C ARG A 8 -16.95 -22.99 -28.41
N ALA A 9 -18.24 -22.91 -28.08
CA ALA A 9 -18.74 -22.04 -27.02
C ALA A 9 -18.17 -22.40 -25.63
N LEU A 10 -18.04 -23.70 -25.35
CA LEU A 10 -17.46 -24.22 -24.09
C LEU A 10 -15.99 -23.85 -23.89
N LEU A 11 -15.20 -23.74 -24.97
CA LEU A 11 -13.80 -23.30 -24.90
C LEU A 11 -13.64 -21.78 -24.87
N LEU A 12 -14.59 -21.05 -25.44
CA LEU A 12 -14.58 -19.58 -25.45
C LEU A 12 -14.97 -18.98 -24.08
N PHE A 13 -15.85 -19.64 -23.33
CA PHE A 13 -16.31 -19.18 -22.02
C PHE A 13 -15.19 -18.98 -20.98
N PRO A 14 -14.26 -19.94 -20.73
CA PRO A 14 -13.16 -19.74 -19.78
C PRO A 14 -12.14 -18.69 -20.27
N LEU A 15 -11.95 -18.57 -21.60
CA LEU A 15 -11.05 -17.58 -22.18
C LEU A 15 -11.58 -16.16 -21.98
N VAL A 16 -12.88 -15.95 -22.21
CA VAL A 16 -13.55 -14.67 -21.92
C VAL A 16 -13.50 -14.35 -20.42
N PHE A 17 -13.70 -15.34 -19.55
CA PHE A 17 -13.63 -15.14 -18.10
C PHE A 17 -12.21 -14.75 -17.62
N LEU A 18 -11.16 -15.31 -18.23
CA LEU A 18 -9.77 -14.94 -17.93
C LEU A 18 -9.42 -13.53 -18.41
N LEU A 19 -9.96 -13.11 -19.56
CA LEU A 19 -9.79 -11.76 -20.10
C LEU A 19 -10.58 -10.70 -19.31
N LEU A 20 -11.68 -11.08 -18.66
CA LEU A 20 -12.51 -10.21 -17.82
C LEU A 20 -12.13 -10.27 -16.34
N ALA A 21 -11.11 -11.06 -15.96
CA ALA A 21 -10.65 -11.11 -14.59
C ALA A 21 -10.13 -9.71 -14.18
N PRO A 22 -10.63 -9.13 -13.07
CA PRO A 22 -10.12 -7.85 -12.61
C PRO A 22 -8.63 -7.99 -12.28
N PRO A 23 -7.82 -6.95 -12.54
CA PRO A 23 -6.43 -6.96 -12.13
C PRO A 23 -6.37 -7.18 -10.62
N ARG A 24 -5.35 -7.93 -10.17
CA ARG A 24 -5.10 -8.09 -8.74
C ARG A 24 -4.88 -6.70 -8.16
N ALA A 25 -5.76 -6.30 -7.25
CA ALA A 25 -5.55 -5.08 -6.48
C ALA A 25 -4.52 -5.40 -5.41
N ASP A 26 -3.26 -5.02 -5.63
CA ASP A 26 -2.25 -5.06 -4.58
C ASP A 26 -2.61 -4.02 -3.53
N ALA A 27 -3.01 -4.48 -2.35
CA ALA A 27 -3.22 -3.62 -1.20
C ALA A 27 -1.84 -3.10 -0.75
N TRP A 28 -1.59 -1.81 -1.02
CA TRP A 28 -0.50 -0.94 -0.54
C TRP A 28 0.88 -1.60 -0.33
N GLY A 29 1.86 -1.22 -1.15
CA GLY A 29 3.29 -1.48 -0.95
C GLY A 29 4.11 -0.22 -1.20
N LYS A 30 5.32 -0.34 -1.76
CA LYS A 30 6.17 0.81 -2.13
C LYS A 30 5.40 1.89 -2.91
N GLU A 31 4.71 1.48 -3.98
CA GLU A 31 3.96 2.41 -4.84
C GLU A 31 2.81 3.08 -4.09
N GLY A 32 2.19 2.35 -3.17
CA GLY A 32 1.14 2.87 -2.31
C GLY A 32 1.64 4.01 -1.41
N HIS A 33 2.79 3.81 -0.74
CA HIS A 33 3.44 4.84 0.06
C HIS A 33 3.79 6.08 -0.77
N ILE A 34 4.36 5.89 -1.96
CA ILE A 34 4.69 6.98 -2.88
C ILE A 34 3.44 7.77 -3.27
N MET A 35 2.37 7.08 -3.67
CA MET A 35 1.11 7.70 -4.10
C MET A 35 0.49 8.56 -3.00
N VAL A 36 0.34 8.01 -1.78
CA VAL A 36 -0.24 8.75 -0.65
C VAL A 36 0.58 10.01 -0.35
N CYS A 37 1.90 9.90 -0.35
CA CYS A 37 2.76 11.06 -0.09
C CYS A 37 2.70 12.12 -1.19
N LYS A 38 2.70 11.74 -2.48
CA LYS A 38 2.49 12.70 -3.59
C LYS A 38 1.15 13.42 -3.48
N ILE A 39 0.10 12.72 -3.01
CA ILE A 39 -1.19 13.37 -2.75
C ILE A 39 -1.04 14.34 -1.58
N ALA A 40 -0.50 13.88 -0.44
CA ALA A 40 -0.34 14.68 0.77
C ALA A 40 0.46 15.98 0.54
N GLU A 41 1.54 15.93 -0.25
CA GLU A 41 2.35 17.11 -0.60
C GLU A 41 1.52 18.24 -1.21
N LYS A 42 0.50 17.93 -2.00
CA LYS A 42 -0.40 18.92 -2.62
C LYS A 42 -1.33 19.62 -1.61
N TYR A 43 -1.51 19.02 -0.43
CA TYR A 43 -2.39 19.53 0.62
C TYR A 43 -1.63 20.14 1.81
N LEU A 44 -0.30 20.22 1.74
CA LEU A 44 0.49 20.89 2.76
C LEU A 44 0.23 22.40 2.73
N SER A 45 0.11 23.01 3.90
CA SER A 45 0.22 24.46 4.03
C SER A 45 1.63 24.92 3.69
N GLU A 46 1.81 26.19 3.31
CA GLU A 46 3.14 26.74 2.99
C GLU A 46 4.16 26.50 4.12
N LYS A 47 3.73 26.70 5.37
CA LYS A 47 4.56 26.45 6.55
C LYS A 47 4.95 24.96 6.66
N ALA A 48 4.02 24.04 6.42
CA ALA A 48 4.29 22.61 6.49
C ALA A 48 5.19 22.16 5.34
N ALA A 49 4.97 22.65 4.12
CA ALA A 49 5.81 22.38 2.98
C ALA A 49 7.25 22.85 3.21
N ALA A 50 7.46 24.07 3.72
CA ALA A 50 8.78 24.58 4.06
C ALA A 50 9.48 23.73 5.13
N ALA A 51 8.74 23.29 6.16
CA ALA A 51 9.29 22.41 7.18
C ALA A 51 9.67 21.03 6.63
N VAL A 52 8.84 20.44 5.76
CA VAL A 52 9.16 19.17 5.08
C VAL A 52 10.43 19.34 4.23
N GLN A 53 10.53 20.39 3.43
CA GLN A 53 11.72 20.66 2.61
C GLN A 53 13.00 20.83 3.46
N ALA A 54 12.90 21.46 4.62
CA ALA A 54 14.03 21.62 5.54
C ALA A 54 14.48 20.31 6.21
N LEU A 55 13.60 19.32 6.33
CA LEU A 55 13.87 18.02 6.97
C LEU A 55 14.30 16.94 5.98
N LEU A 56 13.95 17.08 4.70
CA LEU A 56 14.28 16.09 3.69
C LEU A 56 15.79 16.05 3.43
N PRO A 57 16.39 14.85 3.27
CA PRO A 57 17.77 14.74 2.86
C PRO A 57 17.93 15.19 1.40
N GLU A 58 19.13 15.64 1.03
CA GLU A 58 19.44 16.03 -0.35
C GLU A 58 19.13 14.92 -1.37
N SER A 59 19.34 13.66 -0.98
CA SER A 59 19.04 12.48 -1.80
C SER A 59 17.57 12.32 -2.18
N ALA A 60 16.64 13.00 -1.46
CA ALA A 60 15.21 12.99 -1.77
C ALA A 60 14.84 13.91 -2.93
N GLY A 61 15.77 14.76 -3.41
CA GLY A 61 15.52 15.68 -4.52
C GLY A 61 14.39 16.69 -4.26
N GLY A 62 14.10 16.98 -2.99
CA GLY A 62 12.99 17.85 -2.59
C GLY A 62 11.60 17.21 -2.67
N GLU A 63 11.49 15.89 -2.83
CA GLU A 63 10.21 15.20 -2.92
C GLU A 63 10.01 14.20 -1.77
N LEU A 64 9.00 14.44 -0.93
CA LEU A 64 8.65 13.61 0.23
C LEU A 64 8.33 12.18 -0.19
N SER A 65 7.71 12.00 -1.36
CA SER A 65 7.29 10.68 -1.84
C SER A 65 8.46 9.69 -1.98
N THR A 66 9.67 10.18 -2.24
CA THR A 66 10.88 9.37 -2.45
C THR A 66 11.33 8.65 -1.17
N VAL A 67 11.04 9.23 0.01
CA VAL A 67 11.42 8.68 1.31
C VAL A 67 10.28 7.97 2.03
N CYS A 68 9.04 8.07 1.55
CA CYS A 68 7.89 7.44 2.21
C CYS A 68 7.96 5.92 2.38
N PRO A 69 8.60 5.15 1.50
CA PRO A 69 8.83 3.71 1.72
C PRO A 69 9.96 3.39 2.72
N TRP A 70 10.66 4.38 3.27
CA TRP A 70 11.86 4.16 4.12
C TRP A 70 11.55 3.33 5.37
N ALA A 71 10.40 3.57 6.03
CA ALA A 71 10.03 2.86 7.24
C ALA A 71 9.96 1.34 7.02
N ASP A 72 9.43 0.90 5.86
CA ASP A 72 9.37 -0.52 5.48
C ASP A 72 10.74 -1.14 5.21
N GLN A 73 11.73 -0.34 4.80
CA GLN A 73 13.08 -0.82 4.54
C GLN A 73 13.84 -1.06 5.84
N VAL A 74 13.64 -0.19 6.84
CA VAL A 74 14.39 -0.23 8.10
C VAL A 74 13.74 -1.04 9.20
N ARG A 75 12.48 -1.51 9.06
CA ARG A 75 11.77 -2.29 10.09
C ARG A 75 12.48 -3.60 10.52
N TRP A 76 13.37 -4.11 9.69
CA TRP A 76 14.21 -5.28 10.00
C TRP A 76 15.53 -4.90 10.68
N HIS A 77 15.96 -3.65 10.54
CA HIS A 77 17.13 -3.12 11.23
C HIS A 77 16.74 -2.57 12.61
N TYR A 78 15.58 -1.90 12.67
CA TYR A 78 14.92 -1.41 13.87
C TYR A 78 13.73 -2.32 14.18
N HIS A 79 13.99 -3.53 14.69
CA HIS A 79 12.95 -4.53 14.93
C HIS A 79 11.77 -4.03 15.79
N TRP A 80 12.04 -3.11 16.72
CA TRP A 80 11.00 -2.48 17.55
C TRP A 80 9.98 -1.67 16.74
N SER A 81 10.33 -1.21 15.52
CA SER A 81 9.43 -0.46 14.67
C SER A 81 8.48 -1.35 13.86
N SER A 82 8.81 -2.63 13.66
CA SER A 82 7.97 -3.54 12.87
C SER A 82 6.50 -3.63 13.34
N PRO A 83 6.16 -3.71 14.65
CA PRO A 83 4.77 -3.72 15.08
C PRO A 83 4.04 -2.38 14.90
N LEU A 84 4.73 -1.27 14.61
CA LEU A 84 4.10 0.03 14.35
C LEU A 84 3.40 0.12 12.99
N HIS A 85 3.68 -0.82 12.08
CA HIS A 85 3.13 -0.81 10.72
C HIS A 85 1.70 -1.36 10.62
N TYR A 86 1.17 -1.98 11.68
CA TYR A 86 -0.13 -2.62 11.64
C TYR A 86 -0.81 -2.60 13.02
N ALA A 87 -2.12 -2.89 13.01
CA ALA A 87 -2.91 -3.08 14.21
C ALA A 87 -3.65 -4.42 14.11
N ASN A 88 -3.36 -5.33 15.05
CA ASN A 88 -4.00 -6.64 15.11
C ASN A 88 -5.31 -6.58 15.90
N THR A 89 -6.45 -6.62 15.23
CA THR A 89 -7.73 -6.73 15.92
C THR A 89 -8.00 -8.19 16.33
N PRO A 90 -8.77 -8.44 17.39
CA PRO A 90 -9.40 -9.76 17.55
C PRO A 90 -10.24 -10.08 16.29
N GLN A 91 -10.68 -11.33 16.14
CA GLN A 91 -11.53 -11.79 15.02
C GLN A 91 -12.97 -11.23 15.08
N VAL A 92 -13.08 -9.92 15.34
CA VAL A 92 -14.28 -9.11 15.43
C VAL A 92 -14.04 -7.88 14.56
N CYS A 93 -15.08 -7.42 13.87
CA CYS A 93 -14.97 -6.28 12.94
C CYS A 93 -15.00 -4.92 13.66
N ASN A 94 -14.19 -4.74 14.71
CA ASN A 94 -14.03 -3.46 15.39
C ASN A 94 -12.59 -3.16 15.81
N PHE A 95 -12.26 -1.87 15.89
CA PHE A 95 -10.96 -1.38 16.35
C PHE A 95 -11.12 -0.66 17.70
N LYS A 96 -10.29 -1.01 18.69
CA LYS A 96 -10.26 -0.38 20.03
C LYS A 96 -8.81 -0.11 20.44
N SER A 97 -8.42 1.16 20.45
CA SER A 97 -7.04 1.59 20.72
C SER A 97 -6.49 1.10 22.08
N SER A 98 -7.30 1.21 23.16
CA SER A 98 -6.89 0.80 24.52
C SER A 98 -6.58 -0.69 24.67
N ARG A 99 -7.03 -1.54 23.75
CA ARG A 99 -6.81 -3.00 23.78
C ARG A 99 -5.54 -3.42 23.02
N MET A 100 -5.02 -2.55 22.15
CA MET A 100 -3.85 -2.81 21.29
C MET A 100 -2.51 -2.46 21.96
N SER A 101 -2.53 -1.85 23.15
CA SER A 101 -1.32 -1.40 23.85
C SER A 101 -0.48 -2.45 24.61
N PRO A 102 -0.65 -3.80 24.53
CA PRO A 102 0.27 -4.67 25.27
C PRO A 102 1.60 -4.92 24.55
N LEU A 103 1.84 -4.36 23.36
CA LEU A 103 3.08 -4.58 22.58
C LEU A 103 4.23 -3.61 22.92
N PHE A 104 4.02 -2.66 23.84
CA PHE A 104 5.05 -1.75 24.35
C PHE A 104 5.29 -1.89 25.87
N GLY A 105 4.88 -3.02 26.45
CA GLY A 105 5.09 -3.38 27.86
C GLY A 105 6.11 -4.50 28.01
#